data_AF-A0A9D1FPD8-F1
#
_entry.id   AF-A0A9D1FPD8-F1
#
_cell.length_a   1.000
_cell.length_b   1.000
_cell.length_c   1.000
_cell.angle_alpha   90.00
_cell.angle_beta   90.00
_cell.angle_gamma   90.00
#
_symmetry.space_group_name_H-M   'P 1'
#
loop_
_entity.id
_entity.type
_entity.pdbx_description
1 polymer ?
#
loop_
_entity_poly.entity_id
_entity_poly.type
_entity_poly.pdbx_seq_one_letter_code
_entity_poly.pdbx_strand_id
1 'polypeptide(L)'
;MLYQIISGRYEAGTPDQQQSYAQLFGSENIQFHFDLYFHWYNLIHELGHCLVSSRKISMDPVQEELYVNRFAVAYWQVADDSGNLRKLKDMVVKILDQIPSPVPPDMDFAAYFQSIWNSETMQTVAMYGYFQLACVVEAMKAGNGLGEVLREIGISAVQPESIRKYSGDVSAARAQDVIDLCLNNLSDAGVVLDDCQVQLELVDNPEVQCARIMEQ
;
A
#
# COMPACT_ATOMS: atom_id res chain seq x y z
N MET A 1 16.19 -6.72 12.57
CA MET A 1 14.93 -7.39 12.20
C MET A 1 14.84 -7.55 10.70
N LEU A 2 14.61 -8.78 10.27
CA LEU A 2 14.33 -9.09 8.87
C LEU A 2 12.82 -9.06 8.68
N TYR A 3 12.36 -8.26 7.73
CA TYR A 3 10.98 -8.17 7.29
C TYR A 3 10.87 -8.85 5.93
N GLN A 4 9.78 -9.58 5.73
CA GLN A 4 9.44 -10.18 4.47
C GLN A 4 8.11 -9.60 3.98
N ILE A 5 8.14 -8.97 2.81
CA ILE A 5 6.95 -8.57 2.06
C ILE A 5 6.64 -9.70 1.09
N ILE A 6 5.41 -10.19 1.10
CA ILE A 6 4.92 -11.25 0.23
C ILE A 6 3.86 -10.65 -0.68
N SER A 7 4.03 -10.83 -2.00
CA SER A 7 3.05 -10.38 -3.00
C SER A 7 2.75 -11.50 -3.98
N GLY A 8 1.48 -11.80 -4.13
CA GLY A 8 0.98 -12.78 -5.07
C GLY A 8 1.02 -12.29 -6.52
N ARG A 9 1.12 -13.22 -7.46
CA ARG A 9 1.14 -12.93 -8.91
C ARG A 9 -0.17 -13.29 -9.60
N TYR A 10 -0.75 -12.33 -10.33
CA TYR A 10 -2.01 -12.53 -11.05
C TYR A 10 -1.97 -13.69 -12.04
N GLU A 11 -0.91 -13.77 -12.85
CA GLU A 11 -0.77 -14.77 -13.90
C GLU A 11 -0.62 -16.20 -13.39
N ALA A 12 -0.27 -16.36 -12.10
CA ALA A 12 -0.16 -17.65 -11.43
C ALA A 12 -1.45 -18.10 -10.74
N GLY A 13 -2.44 -17.22 -10.61
CA GLY A 13 -3.73 -17.53 -9.98
C GLY A 13 -4.56 -18.57 -10.74
N THR A 14 -5.49 -19.21 -10.03
CA THR A 14 -6.50 -20.08 -10.65
C THR A 14 -7.45 -19.26 -11.54
N PRO A 15 -8.19 -19.90 -12.47
CA PRO A 15 -9.17 -19.19 -13.30
C PRO A 15 -10.20 -18.39 -12.48
N ASP A 16 -10.64 -18.93 -11.34
CA ASP A 16 -11.61 -18.26 -10.45
C ASP A 16 -10.99 -17.04 -9.77
N GLN A 17 -9.73 -17.13 -9.34
CA GLN A 17 -8.98 -16.01 -8.76
C GLN A 17 -8.77 -14.91 -9.81
N GLN A 18 -8.32 -15.28 -11.01
CA GLN A 18 -8.14 -14.33 -12.11
C GLN A 18 -9.45 -13.65 -12.50
N GLN A 19 -10.55 -14.41 -12.56
CA GLN A 19 -11.87 -13.85 -12.84
C GLN A 19 -12.33 -12.88 -11.74
N SER A 20 -12.08 -13.19 -10.47
CA SER A 20 -12.42 -12.32 -9.35
C SER A 20 -11.68 -10.98 -9.44
N TYR A 21 -10.39 -11.01 -9.76
CA TYR A 21 -9.62 -9.79 -10.00
C TYR A 21 -10.07 -9.03 -11.25
N ALA A 22 -10.41 -9.72 -12.33
CA ALA A 22 -10.96 -9.08 -13.53
C ALA A 22 -12.33 -8.42 -13.29
N GLN A 23 -13.15 -8.96 -12.39
CA GLN A 23 -14.40 -8.33 -11.97
C GLN A 23 -14.14 -7.07 -11.14
N LEU A 24 -13.10 -7.08 -10.29
CA LEU A 24 -12.74 -5.94 -9.45
C LEU A 24 -12.08 -4.81 -10.25
N PHE A 25 -10.99 -5.10 -10.97
CA PHE A 25 -10.18 -4.09 -11.67
C PHE A 25 -10.62 -3.83 -13.12
N GLY A 26 -11.58 -4.62 -13.63
CA GLY A 26 -11.92 -4.67 -15.05
C GLY A 26 -11.01 -5.60 -15.85
N SER A 27 -11.54 -6.17 -16.92
CA SER A 27 -10.83 -7.15 -17.75
C SER A 27 -9.81 -6.52 -18.72
N GLU A 28 -9.99 -5.26 -19.09
CA GLU A 28 -9.04 -4.53 -19.95
C GLU A 28 -7.77 -4.20 -19.16
N ASN A 29 -6.61 -4.62 -19.69
CA ASN A 29 -5.29 -4.40 -19.07
C ASN A 29 -5.19 -4.91 -17.62
N ILE A 30 -5.90 -5.98 -17.28
CA ILE A 30 -5.95 -6.53 -15.91
C ILE A 30 -4.57 -6.77 -15.29
N GLN A 31 -3.60 -7.29 -16.04
CA GLN A 31 -2.23 -7.49 -15.53
C GLN A 31 -1.62 -6.16 -15.06
N PHE A 32 -1.77 -5.09 -15.86
CA PHE A 32 -1.25 -3.78 -15.51
C PHE A 32 -1.98 -3.20 -14.28
N HIS A 33 -3.30 -3.35 -14.19
CA HIS A 33 -4.06 -2.89 -13.02
C HIS A 33 -3.65 -3.63 -11.74
N PHE A 34 -3.48 -4.94 -11.83
CA PHE A 34 -2.99 -5.77 -10.75
C PHE A 34 -1.58 -5.34 -10.33
N ASP A 35 -0.65 -5.22 -11.29
CA ASP A 35 0.73 -4.81 -11.01
C ASP A 35 0.81 -3.38 -10.46
N LEU A 36 -0.04 -2.47 -10.95
CA LEU A 36 -0.11 -1.09 -10.46
C LEU A 36 -0.54 -1.04 -9.00
N TYR A 37 -1.52 -1.86 -8.62
CA TYR A 37 -1.97 -1.94 -7.23
C TYR A 37 -0.97 -2.71 -6.37
N PHE A 38 -0.67 -3.97 -6.68
CA PHE A 38 0.06 -4.87 -5.78
C PHE A 38 1.58 -4.80 -5.92
N HIS A 39 2.11 -4.63 -7.14
CA HIS A 39 3.57 -4.66 -7.39
C HIS A 39 4.22 -3.27 -7.49
N TRP A 40 3.43 -2.20 -7.35
CA TRP A 40 3.93 -0.82 -7.38
C TRP A 40 3.45 -0.01 -6.17
N TYR A 41 2.14 0.05 -5.94
CA TYR A 41 1.60 0.79 -4.78
C TYR A 41 1.73 0.01 -3.47
N ASN A 42 1.20 -1.22 -3.41
CA ASN A 42 1.05 -1.99 -2.18
C ASN A 42 2.41 -2.32 -1.54
N LEU A 43 3.46 -2.54 -2.33
CA LEU A 43 4.80 -2.76 -1.78
C LEU A 43 5.29 -1.60 -0.90
N ILE A 44 4.96 -0.35 -1.25
CA ILE A 44 5.31 0.81 -0.43
C ILE A 44 4.40 0.91 0.80
N HIS A 45 3.13 0.51 0.68
CA HIS A 45 2.22 0.37 1.82
C HIS A 45 2.76 -0.65 2.83
N GLU A 46 3.15 -1.85 2.38
CA GLU A 46 3.74 -2.91 3.22
C GLU A 46 5.07 -2.48 3.85
N LEU A 47 5.89 -1.71 3.11
CA LEU A 47 7.08 -1.09 3.65
C LEU A 47 6.75 -0.07 4.76
N GLY A 48 5.60 0.60 4.68
CA GLY A 48 5.06 1.44 5.75
C GLY A 48 4.86 0.68 7.06
N HIS A 49 4.30 -0.54 7.02
CA HIS A 49 4.17 -1.40 8.20
C HIS A 49 5.54 -1.77 8.78
N CYS A 50 6.50 -2.12 7.91
CA CYS A 50 7.87 -2.39 8.32
C CYS A 50 8.48 -1.18 9.05
N LEU A 51 8.21 0.04 8.55
CA LEU A 51 8.69 1.28 9.14
C LEU A 51 8.08 1.54 10.53
N VAL A 52 6.76 1.43 10.68
CA VAL A 52 6.07 1.57 11.98
C VAL A 52 6.62 0.57 13.00
N SER A 53 6.74 -0.70 12.58
CA SER A 53 7.28 -1.79 13.39
C SER A 53 8.73 -1.54 13.82
N SER A 54 9.60 -1.10 12.90
CA SER A 54 11.02 -0.82 13.19
C SER A 54 11.20 0.27 14.25
N ARG A 55 10.25 1.21 14.32
CA ARG A 55 10.21 2.30 15.32
C ARG A 55 9.54 1.89 16.62
N LYS A 56 9.03 0.66 16.73
CA LYS A 56 8.30 0.12 17.89
C LYS A 56 7.11 0.99 18.26
N ILE A 57 6.47 1.60 17.27
CA ILE A 57 5.26 2.38 17.46
C ILE A 57 4.08 1.42 17.44
N SER A 58 3.22 1.55 18.45
CA SER A 58 1.96 0.82 18.50
C SER A 58 0.85 1.76 18.05
N MET A 59 0.13 1.35 17.02
CA MET A 59 -1.07 2.03 16.52
C MET A 59 -2.27 1.09 16.66
N ASP A 60 -3.46 1.67 16.77
CA ASP A 60 -4.69 0.92 16.50
C ASP A 60 -4.66 0.43 15.04
N PRO A 61 -5.13 -0.79 14.72
CA PRO A 61 -4.97 -1.36 13.39
C PRO A 61 -5.54 -0.47 12.26
N VAL A 62 -6.69 0.17 12.46
CA VAL A 62 -7.27 1.07 11.46
C VAL A 62 -6.42 2.33 11.30
N GLN A 63 -5.87 2.85 12.39
CA GLN A 63 -4.96 4.00 12.33
C GLN A 63 -3.65 3.66 11.64
N GLU A 64 -3.12 2.45 11.85
CA GLU A 64 -1.93 1.97 11.15
C GLU A 64 -2.17 1.89 9.65
N GLU A 65 -3.26 1.26 9.22
CA GLU A 65 -3.68 1.15 7.82
C GLU A 65 -3.85 2.51 7.14
N LEU A 66 -4.50 3.46 7.83
CA LEU A 66 -4.63 4.84 7.35
C LEU A 66 -3.26 5.53 7.25
N TYR A 67 -2.38 5.32 8.22
CA TYR A 67 -1.03 5.87 8.22
C TYR A 67 -0.18 5.31 7.06
N VAL A 68 -0.14 3.99 6.87
CA VAL A 68 0.70 3.39 5.82
C VAL A 68 0.20 3.72 4.41
N ASN A 69 -1.11 3.92 4.23
CA ASN A 69 -1.66 4.45 2.99
C ASN A 69 -1.26 5.92 2.76
N ARG A 70 -1.30 6.78 3.80
CA ARG A 70 -0.75 8.15 3.70
C ARG A 70 0.73 8.14 3.34
N PHE A 71 1.51 7.24 3.94
CA PHE A 71 2.93 7.08 3.63
C PHE A 71 3.15 6.68 2.16
N ALA A 72 2.45 5.65 1.68
CA ALA A 72 2.57 5.19 0.29
C ALA A 72 2.18 6.26 -0.73
N VAL A 73 1.06 6.95 -0.51
CA VAL A 73 0.64 8.07 -1.37
C VAL A 73 1.65 9.20 -1.33
N ALA A 74 2.07 9.63 -0.14
CA ALA A 74 3.00 10.76 0.01
C ALA A 74 4.38 10.45 -0.59
N TYR A 75 4.85 9.22 -0.50
CA TYR A 75 6.05 8.75 -1.20
C TYR A 75 5.88 8.84 -2.71
N TRP A 76 4.79 8.28 -3.25
CA TRP A 76 4.58 8.27 -4.70
C TRP A 76 4.31 9.66 -5.28
N GLN A 77 3.76 10.61 -4.52
CA GLN A 77 3.63 12.00 -4.95
C GLN A 77 4.98 12.62 -5.33
N VAL A 78 6.06 12.23 -4.65
CA VAL A 78 7.42 12.74 -4.90
C VAL A 78 8.27 11.79 -5.73
N ALA A 79 8.01 10.48 -5.74
CA ALA A 79 8.80 9.48 -6.45
C ALA A 79 8.25 9.08 -7.83
N ASP A 80 6.96 9.31 -8.11
CA ASP A 80 6.37 8.98 -9.43
C ASP A 80 6.84 9.97 -10.51
N ASP A 81 7.22 9.43 -11.67
CA ASP A 81 7.62 10.15 -12.88
C ASP A 81 6.71 9.87 -14.07
N SER A 82 5.90 8.81 -13.99
CA SER A 82 5.13 8.25 -15.11
C SER A 82 3.63 8.53 -15.02
N GLY A 83 3.19 9.22 -13.96
CA GLY A 83 1.79 9.51 -13.67
C GLY A 83 1.01 8.25 -13.26
N ASN A 84 1.70 7.24 -12.73
CA ASN A 84 1.10 6.01 -12.25
C ASN A 84 0.23 6.24 -11.00
N LEU A 85 0.56 7.21 -10.15
CA LEU A 85 -0.27 7.57 -9.00
C LEU A 85 -1.65 8.08 -9.45
N ARG A 86 -1.69 8.85 -10.55
CA ARG A 86 -2.96 9.29 -11.15
C ARG A 86 -3.75 8.11 -11.72
N LYS A 87 -3.10 7.21 -12.46
CA LYS A 87 -3.76 6.00 -12.99
C LYS A 87 -4.33 5.14 -11.86
N LEU A 88 -3.59 5.00 -10.75
CA LEU A 88 -4.03 4.29 -9.56
C LEU A 88 -5.27 4.97 -8.98
N LYS A 89 -5.25 6.29 -8.82
CA LYS A 89 -6.41 7.07 -8.35
C LYS A 89 -7.64 6.82 -9.20
N ASP A 90 -7.51 6.98 -10.52
CA ASP A 90 -8.62 6.85 -11.46
C ASP A 90 -9.20 5.43 -11.42
N MET A 91 -8.33 4.42 -11.32
CA MET A 91 -8.72 3.01 -11.16
C MET A 91 -9.48 2.79 -9.87
N VAL A 92 -8.93 3.18 -8.71
CA VAL A 92 -9.54 2.93 -7.41
C VAL A 92 -10.87 3.68 -7.25
N VAL A 93 -10.95 4.94 -7.68
CA VAL A 93 -12.20 5.72 -7.65
C VAL A 93 -13.29 5.04 -8.48
N LYS A 94 -12.95 4.59 -9.71
CA LYS A 94 -13.90 3.89 -10.57
C LYS A 94 -14.43 2.59 -9.96
N ILE A 95 -13.62 1.89 -9.17
CA ILE A 95 -14.03 0.67 -8.46
C ILE A 95 -14.98 1.03 -7.32
N LEU A 96 -14.60 2.00 -6.48
CA LEU A 96 -15.41 2.42 -5.34
C LEU A 96 -16.76 3.03 -5.77
N ASP A 97 -16.83 3.71 -6.91
CA ASP A 97 -18.09 4.26 -7.45
C ASP A 97 -19.13 3.15 -7.78
N GLN A 98 -18.69 1.90 -7.93
CA GLN A 98 -19.57 0.75 -8.20
C GLN A 98 -19.99 0.01 -6.93
N ILE A 99 -19.38 0.32 -5.78
CA ILE A 99 -19.60 -0.37 -4.52
C ILE A 99 -20.32 0.60 -3.57
N PRO A 100 -21.52 0.27 -3.07
CA PRO A 100 -22.18 1.09 -2.07
C PRO A 100 -21.29 1.26 -0.83
N SER A 101 -21.15 2.51 -0.35
CA SER A 101 -20.40 2.77 0.89
C SER A 101 -21.05 2.00 2.05
N PRO A 102 -20.29 1.17 2.79
CA PRO A 102 -20.77 0.48 3.98
C PRO A 102 -20.79 1.42 5.20
N VAL A 103 -20.13 2.58 5.12
CA VAL A 103 -20.06 3.57 6.19
C VAL A 103 -21.39 4.32 6.29
N PRO A 104 -22.05 4.32 7.46
CA PRO A 104 -23.26 5.12 7.69
C PRO A 104 -23.02 6.62 7.44
N PRO A 105 -23.99 7.38 6.91
CA PRO A 105 -23.82 8.80 6.57
C PRO A 105 -23.42 9.71 7.74
N ASP A 106 -23.73 9.30 8.98
CA ASP A 106 -23.48 10.03 10.22
C ASP A 106 -22.26 9.50 11.01
N MET A 107 -21.51 8.56 10.44
CA MET A 107 -20.33 7.97 11.06
C MET A 107 -19.05 8.35 10.32
N ASP A 108 -18.01 8.68 11.09
CA ASP A 108 -16.67 8.87 10.54
C ASP A 108 -16.12 7.55 9.98
N PHE A 109 -15.35 7.63 8.90
CA PHE A 109 -14.78 6.46 8.22
C PHE A 109 -13.92 5.62 9.17
N ALA A 110 -12.98 6.24 9.89
CA ALA A 110 -12.09 5.53 10.78
C ALA A 110 -12.87 4.95 11.97
N ALA A 111 -13.79 5.72 12.54
CA ALA A 111 -14.64 5.26 13.64
C ALA A 111 -15.49 4.03 13.25
N TYR A 112 -16.04 4.01 12.03
CA TYR A 112 -16.81 2.86 11.53
C TYR A 112 -15.94 1.60 11.47
N PHE A 113 -14.80 1.66 10.78
CA PHE A 113 -13.94 0.49 10.62
C PHE A 113 -13.32 0.02 11.94
N GLN A 114 -13.03 0.93 12.87
CA GLN A 114 -12.60 0.57 14.22
C GLN A 114 -13.68 -0.21 14.96
N SER A 115 -14.94 0.19 14.82
CA SER A 115 -16.06 -0.46 15.51
C SER A 115 -16.31 -1.90 15.03
N ILE A 116 -15.97 -2.21 13.78
CA ILE A 116 -16.18 -3.53 13.18
C ILE A 116 -14.90 -4.35 13.03
N TRP A 117 -13.72 -3.86 13.44
CA TRP A 117 -12.42 -4.45 13.12
C TRP A 117 -12.31 -5.95 13.46
N ASN A 118 -12.81 -6.35 14.63
CA ASN A 118 -12.77 -7.75 15.11
C ASN A 118 -14.04 -8.54 14.80
N SER A 119 -14.90 -8.05 13.90
CA SER A 119 -16.15 -8.71 13.51
C SER A 119 -15.98 -9.63 12.30
N GLU A 120 -16.87 -10.60 12.16
CA GLU A 120 -16.95 -11.44 10.95
C GLU A 120 -17.17 -10.61 9.68
N THR A 121 -17.86 -9.47 9.79
CA THR A 121 -18.10 -8.57 8.66
C THR A 121 -16.79 -8.01 8.10
N MET A 122 -15.86 -7.59 8.94
CA MET A 122 -14.56 -7.06 8.52
C MET A 122 -13.69 -8.15 7.87
N GLN A 123 -13.84 -9.40 8.30
CA GLN A 123 -13.09 -10.54 7.76
C GLN A 123 -13.54 -10.98 6.35
N THR A 124 -14.61 -10.38 5.81
CA THR A 124 -15.03 -10.66 4.43
C THR A 124 -14.12 -9.95 3.42
N VAL A 125 -13.78 -10.64 2.33
CA VAL A 125 -12.97 -10.09 1.23
C VAL A 125 -13.55 -8.78 0.69
N ALA A 126 -14.89 -8.70 0.57
CA ALA A 126 -15.57 -7.51 0.08
C ALA A 126 -15.42 -6.30 1.02
N MET A 127 -15.60 -6.49 2.33
CA MET A 127 -15.49 -5.40 3.30
C MET A 127 -14.04 -4.94 3.46
N TYR A 128 -13.11 -5.87 3.60
CA TYR A 128 -11.68 -5.55 3.72
C TYR A 128 -11.15 -4.91 2.44
N GLY A 129 -11.54 -5.43 1.27
CA GLY A 129 -11.19 -4.85 -0.02
C GLY A 129 -11.72 -3.42 -0.18
N TYR A 130 -12.98 -3.16 0.21
CA TYR A 130 -13.52 -1.80 0.22
C TYR A 130 -12.70 -0.89 1.14
N PHE A 131 -12.41 -1.33 2.36
CA PHE A 131 -11.62 -0.58 3.33
C PHE A 131 -10.25 -0.18 2.76
N GLN A 132 -9.51 -1.14 2.22
CA GLN A 132 -8.19 -0.93 1.63
C GLN A 132 -8.23 0.10 0.48
N LEU A 133 -9.14 -0.07 -0.47
CA LEU A 133 -9.33 0.86 -1.59
C LEU A 133 -9.73 2.26 -1.12
N ALA A 134 -10.63 2.36 -0.13
CA ALA A 134 -11.06 3.62 0.43
C ALA A 134 -9.92 4.35 1.15
N CYS A 135 -9.06 3.62 1.89
CA CYS A 135 -7.85 4.19 2.51
C CYS A 135 -6.92 4.86 1.49
N VAL A 136 -6.76 4.27 0.29
CA VAL A 136 -5.99 4.91 -0.80
C VAL A 136 -6.60 6.25 -1.18
N VAL A 137 -7.92 6.31 -1.38
CA VAL A 137 -8.61 7.54 -1.78
C VAL A 137 -8.58 8.59 -0.67
N GLU A 138 -8.76 8.19 0.60
CA GLU A 138 -8.64 9.09 1.74
C GLU A 138 -7.22 9.67 1.87
N ALA A 139 -6.18 8.84 1.70
CA ALA A 139 -4.79 9.30 1.69
C ALA A 139 -4.53 10.30 0.54
N MET A 140 -5.07 10.05 -0.65
CA MET A 140 -4.97 10.97 -1.78
C MET A 140 -5.73 12.29 -1.57
N LYS A 141 -6.88 12.27 -0.87
CA LYS A 141 -7.64 13.47 -0.51
C LYS A 141 -6.91 14.30 0.55
N ALA A 142 -6.32 13.64 1.54
CA ALA A 142 -5.59 14.29 2.61
C ALA A 142 -4.37 15.06 2.08
N GLY A 143 -3.68 14.50 1.08
CA GLY A 143 -2.64 15.22 0.34
C GLY A 143 -1.41 15.58 1.18
N ASN A 144 -1.15 14.84 2.25
CA ASN A 144 -0.01 15.07 3.14
C ASN A 144 1.32 14.89 2.42
N GLY A 145 2.29 15.74 2.74
CA GLY A 145 3.64 15.60 2.19
C GLY A 145 4.44 14.48 2.89
N LEU A 146 5.40 13.87 2.20
CA LEU A 146 6.19 12.75 2.74
C LEU A 146 6.85 13.08 4.09
N GLY A 147 7.44 14.28 4.21
CA GLY A 147 8.05 14.71 5.47
C GLY A 147 7.06 15.00 6.59
N GLU A 148 5.79 15.29 6.28
CA GLU A 148 4.73 15.44 7.28
C GLU A 148 4.35 14.09 7.86
N VAL A 149 4.07 13.12 6.98
CA VAL A 149 3.71 11.75 7.38
C VAL A 149 4.83 11.12 8.20
N LEU A 150 6.08 11.23 7.76
CA LEU A 150 7.23 10.66 8.49
C LEU A 150 7.42 11.29 9.89
N ARG A 151 7.05 12.57 10.09
CA ARG A 151 7.11 13.19 11.43
C ARG A 151 6.10 12.62 12.41
N GLU A 152 4.97 12.07 11.95
CA GLU A 152 3.97 11.42 12.81
C GLU A 152 4.58 10.24 13.59
N ILE A 153 5.61 9.59 13.01
CA ILE A 153 6.35 8.50 13.63
C ILE A 153 7.75 8.89 14.12
N GLY A 154 7.98 10.20 14.32
CA GLY A 154 9.22 10.73 14.90
C GLY A 154 10.41 10.84 13.94
N ILE A 155 10.19 10.75 12.62
CA ILE A 155 11.25 10.88 11.61
C ILE A 155 11.27 12.33 11.10
N SER A 156 12.33 13.08 11.45
CA SER A 156 12.43 14.52 11.18
C SER A 156 13.38 14.91 10.03
N ALA A 157 14.16 13.96 9.51
CA ALA A 157 15.14 14.19 8.45
C ALA A 157 14.58 13.74 7.10
N VAL A 158 13.91 14.64 6.38
CA VAL A 158 13.51 14.38 5.00
C VAL A 158 13.77 15.63 4.18
N GLN A 159 14.61 15.50 3.16
CA GLN A 159 14.79 16.51 2.12
C GLN A 159 14.08 16.02 0.86
N PRO A 160 12.87 16.52 0.52
CA PRO A 160 12.13 16.02 -0.65
C PRO A 160 12.91 16.10 -1.97
N GLU A 161 13.88 17.02 -2.06
CA GLU A 161 14.73 17.22 -3.23
C GLU A 161 15.76 16.09 -3.44
N SER A 162 16.00 15.25 -2.42
CA SER A 162 16.87 14.08 -2.53
C SER A 162 16.13 12.83 -3.02
N ILE A 163 14.81 12.90 -3.20
CA ILE A 163 14.01 11.74 -3.59
C ILE A 163 14.20 11.45 -5.08
N ARG A 164 14.77 10.30 -5.38
CA ARG A 164 14.93 9.78 -6.74
C ARG A 164 13.59 9.33 -7.30
N LYS A 165 13.38 9.64 -8.57
CA LYS A 165 12.21 9.25 -9.33
C LYS A 165 12.27 7.79 -9.78
N TYR A 166 11.13 7.10 -9.75
CA TYR A 166 10.99 5.77 -10.33
C TYR A 166 10.68 5.88 -11.82
N SER A 167 11.58 5.34 -12.64
CA SER A 167 11.44 5.31 -14.11
C SER A 167 11.28 3.91 -14.67
N GLY A 168 11.07 2.90 -13.82
CA GLY A 168 10.87 1.51 -14.24
C GLY A 168 9.44 1.24 -14.70
N ASP A 169 9.24 0.12 -15.39
CA ASP A 169 7.91 -0.36 -15.73
C ASP A 169 7.15 -0.85 -14.48
N VAL A 170 5.82 -0.78 -14.54
CA VAL A 170 4.93 -1.39 -13.55
C VAL A 170 4.78 -2.87 -13.90
N SER A 171 5.45 -3.74 -13.15
CA SER A 171 5.38 -5.20 -13.34
C SER A 171 5.92 -5.95 -12.13
N ALA A 172 5.52 -7.22 -11.97
CA ALA A 172 6.10 -8.13 -10.99
C ALA A 172 7.63 -8.26 -11.11
N ALA A 173 8.18 -8.23 -12.34
CA ALA A 173 9.62 -8.33 -12.59
C ALA A 173 10.43 -7.14 -12.05
N ARG A 174 9.79 -6.00 -11.78
CA ARG A 174 10.40 -4.79 -11.25
C ARG A 174 9.98 -4.48 -9.81
N ALA A 175 9.22 -5.38 -9.18
CA ALA A 175 8.71 -5.22 -7.83
C ALA A 175 9.83 -5.00 -6.79
N GLN A 176 10.96 -5.71 -6.92
CA GLN A 176 12.11 -5.49 -6.05
C GLN A 176 12.72 -4.08 -6.23
N ASP A 177 12.79 -3.56 -7.46
CA ASP A 177 13.31 -2.21 -7.71
C ASP A 177 12.47 -1.13 -7.03
N VAL A 178 11.14 -1.35 -6.89
CA VAL A 178 10.24 -0.44 -6.18
C VAL A 178 10.61 -0.34 -4.70
N ILE A 179 10.82 -1.48 -4.03
CA ILE A 179 11.23 -1.54 -2.62
C ILE A 179 12.62 -0.93 -2.46
N ASP A 180 13.57 -1.36 -3.30
CA ASP A 180 14.95 -0.90 -3.25
C ASP A 180 15.03 0.61 -3.42
N LEU A 181 14.27 1.18 -4.37
CA LEU A 181 14.22 2.62 -4.57
C LEU A 181 13.70 3.35 -3.32
N CYS A 182 12.64 2.85 -2.70
CA CYS A 182 12.07 3.51 -1.51
C CYS A 182 13.04 3.47 -0.33
N LEU A 183 13.63 2.30 -0.04
CA LEU A 183 14.63 2.15 1.03
C LEU A 183 15.83 3.08 0.81
N ASN A 184 16.32 3.13 -0.42
CA ASN A 184 17.40 4.00 -0.83
C ASN A 184 17.04 5.50 -0.68
N ASN A 185 15.84 5.90 -1.12
CA ASN A 185 15.34 7.26 -0.96
C ASN A 185 15.20 7.67 0.51
N LEU A 186 14.70 6.78 1.35
CA LEU A 186 14.62 6.98 2.79
C LEU A 186 16.02 7.13 3.41
N SER A 187 16.97 6.26 3.04
CA SER A 187 18.35 6.34 3.51
C SER A 187 19.03 7.65 3.10
N ASP A 188 18.92 8.05 1.82
CA ASP A 188 19.46 9.30 1.29
C ASP A 188 18.84 10.53 1.96
N ALA A 189 17.55 10.44 2.34
CA ALA A 189 16.86 11.49 3.06
C ALA A 189 17.31 11.62 4.53
N GLY A 190 18.14 10.70 5.04
CA GLY A 190 18.61 10.67 6.42
C GLY A 190 17.72 9.84 7.36
N VAL A 191 16.80 9.05 6.81
CA VAL A 191 16.00 8.12 7.60
C VAL A 191 16.84 6.90 7.94
N VAL A 192 17.25 6.83 9.20
CA VAL A 192 18.01 5.69 9.73
C VAL A 192 17.07 4.52 9.96
N LEU A 193 17.21 3.48 9.14
CA LEU A 193 16.50 2.21 9.23
C LEU A 193 17.39 1.13 9.86
N ASP A 194 18.11 1.48 10.94
CA ASP A 194 19.00 0.55 11.63
C ASP A 194 18.23 -0.75 11.95
N ASP A 195 18.78 -1.87 11.50
CA ASP A 195 18.20 -3.20 11.62
C ASP A 195 16.88 -3.45 10.87
N CYS A 196 16.48 -2.66 9.88
CA CYS A 196 15.36 -3.01 8.99
C CYS A 196 15.89 -3.57 7.66
N GLN A 197 15.93 -4.89 7.54
CA GLN A 197 16.16 -5.55 6.25
C GLN A 197 14.81 -5.97 5.67
N VAL A 198 14.56 -5.70 4.40
CA VAL A 198 13.30 -6.06 3.75
C VAL A 198 13.62 -6.98 2.57
N GLN A 199 12.91 -8.11 2.50
CA GLN A 199 12.97 -9.05 1.37
C GLN A 199 11.59 -9.15 0.73
N LEU A 200 11.55 -9.20 -0.60
CA LEU A 200 10.34 -9.50 -1.35
C LEU A 200 10.29 -11.00 -1.68
N GLU A 201 9.14 -11.61 -1.43
CA GLU A 201 8.78 -12.93 -1.94
C GLU A 201 7.59 -12.79 -2.89
N LEU A 202 7.78 -13.15 -4.16
CA LEU A 202 6.68 -13.27 -5.12
C LEU A 202 6.15 -14.70 -5.11
N VAL A 203 4.85 -14.87 -4.85
CA VAL A 203 4.23 -16.19 -4.70
C VAL A 203 3.16 -16.46 -5.76
N ASP A 204 2.83 -17.75 -5.94
CA ASP A 204 1.88 -18.22 -6.95
C ASP A 204 0.41 -18.11 -6.55
N ASN A 205 0.12 -17.38 -5.46
CA ASN A 205 -1.25 -17.11 -5.03
C ASN A 205 -1.51 -15.60 -5.00
N PRO A 206 -2.29 -15.04 -5.95
CA PRO A 206 -2.52 -13.59 -6.05
C PRO A 206 -3.28 -13.00 -4.86
N GLU A 207 -3.92 -13.80 -4.03
CA GLU A 207 -4.65 -13.36 -2.84
C GLU A 207 -3.74 -13.10 -1.62
N VAL A 208 -2.46 -13.45 -1.71
CA VAL A 208 -1.49 -13.24 -0.61
C VAL A 208 -0.79 -11.90 -0.79
N GLN A 209 -1.04 -10.98 0.13
CA GLN A 209 -0.47 -9.63 0.16
C GLN A 209 -0.22 -9.26 1.63
N CYS A 210 1.03 -9.29 2.09
CA CYS A 210 1.34 -8.95 3.49
C CYS A 210 2.83 -8.70 3.75
N ALA A 211 3.10 -7.96 4.83
CA ALA A 211 4.40 -7.91 5.49
C ALA A 211 4.41 -8.76 6.78
N ARG A 212 5.52 -9.44 7.04
CA ARG A 212 5.76 -10.15 8.32
C ARG A 212 7.19 -9.97 8.83
N ILE A 213 7.36 -10.07 10.14
CA ILE A 213 8.67 -10.16 10.78
C ILE A 213 9.15 -11.60 10.67
N MET A 214 10.37 -11.79 10.18
CA MET A 214 11.08 -13.07 10.22
C MET A 214 11.79 -13.19 11.56
N GLU A 215 11.33 -14.08 12.43
CA GLU A 215 12.09 -14.50 13.60
C GLU A 215 13.33 -15.29 13.12
N GLN A 216 14.52 -14.88 13.57
CA GLN A 216 15.77 -15.61 13.34
C GLN A 216 16.01 -16.62 14.45
#